data_AF-A0A930HSF8-F1
#
_entry.id   AF-A0A930HSF8-F1
#
_cell.length_a   1.000
_cell.length_b   1.000
_cell.length_c   1.000
_cell.angle_alpha   90.00
_cell.angle_beta   90.00
_cell.angle_gamma   90.00
#
_symmetry.space_group_name_H-M   'P 1'
#
loop_
_entity.id
_entity.type
_entity.pdbx_description
1 polymer ?
#
loop_
_entity_poly.entity_id
_entity_poly.type
_entity_poly.pdbx_seq_one_letter_code
_entity_poly.pdbx_strand_id
1 'polypeptide(L)'
;MNKTSLPSPCYILEEDLLRRNLTLIRDVAQRAGVEIILAFKAYALWKTFPIIREYVPHSTASSIYEAQLAYEEMGAKAHTFSPAYTREEFPTILRYSSHVTFNSLSQVEHLRPLMPRDGSVSFGLRINPEYSAVETDLYNPCAPGSRFGVPASELKVLPEGIEGFHFHSLCEGSAEDLEKTLEIIEQSFGHFLPQLRWLNMGGGHLMTRQGYDVERLIRVLRSFKERYPNLDLILEPGSAFGWQTGFLTSSVVDIVEHHGIRTAIVDVSFTCHMPDCLEMPYKPAVRGARTMDEYRPDQHSYRIGGNSCLSGDFIGYWEFDHPLELGEQIIFEDMLHYTTVKTTMFNGVAHPSIALLRSDGSVELLREYTYQDYKDRMD
;
A
#
# COMPACT_ATOMS: atom_id res chain seq x y z
N MET A 1 34.33 -9.76 -7.01
CA MET A 1 33.18 -10.22 -6.20
C MET A 1 32.34 -11.08 -7.11
N ASN A 2 32.12 -12.35 -6.77
CA ASN A 2 31.21 -13.20 -7.55
C ASN A 2 29.82 -12.57 -7.48
N LYS A 3 29.36 -11.97 -8.58
CA LYS A 3 27.95 -11.59 -8.74
C LYS A 3 27.17 -12.90 -8.79
N THR A 4 26.60 -13.32 -7.66
CA THR A 4 25.50 -14.29 -7.68
C THR A 4 24.46 -13.68 -8.62
N SER A 5 24.22 -14.29 -9.78
CA SER A 5 23.23 -13.79 -10.73
C SER A 5 21.89 -13.80 -10.01
N LEU A 6 21.37 -12.61 -9.71
CA LEU A 6 20.05 -12.47 -9.11
C LEU A 6 19.03 -13.12 -10.05
N PRO A 7 18.02 -13.83 -9.53
CA PRO A 7 16.97 -14.42 -10.36
C PRO A 7 16.32 -13.35 -11.24
N SER A 8 15.96 -13.70 -12.46
CA SER A 8 15.32 -12.81 -13.44
C SER A 8 14.27 -13.59 -14.24
N PRO A 9 13.03 -13.09 -14.39
CA PRO A 9 12.49 -11.91 -13.71
C PRO A 9 12.17 -12.19 -12.22
N CYS A 10 12.48 -11.26 -11.32
CA CYS A 10 12.25 -11.43 -9.89
C CYS A 10 12.04 -10.10 -9.14
N TYR A 11 11.06 -10.07 -8.25
CA TYR A 11 11.00 -9.07 -7.18
C TYR A 11 12.01 -9.42 -6.10
N ILE A 12 12.86 -8.48 -5.75
CA ILE A 12 13.91 -8.67 -4.75
C ILE A 12 13.68 -7.67 -3.64
N LEU A 13 13.31 -8.19 -2.47
CA LEU A 13 13.25 -7.42 -1.24
C LEU A 13 14.63 -7.41 -0.58
N GLU A 14 15.12 -6.25 -0.16
CA GLU A 14 16.37 -6.10 0.59
C GLU A 14 16.07 -5.97 2.08
N GLU A 15 16.54 -6.93 2.89
CA GLU A 15 16.24 -7.00 4.32
C GLU A 15 16.67 -5.72 5.07
N ASP A 16 17.86 -5.20 4.77
CA ASP A 16 18.41 -4.02 5.44
C ASP A 16 17.58 -2.75 5.16
N LEU A 17 17.05 -2.60 3.94
CA LEU A 17 16.20 -1.47 3.57
C LEU A 17 14.83 -1.58 4.24
N LEU A 18 14.25 -2.78 4.30
CA LEU A 18 13.02 -3.02 5.05
C LEU A 18 13.22 -2.70 6.55
N ARG A 19 14.29 -3.20 7.17
CA ARG A 19 14.59 -2.95 8.59
C ARG A 19 14.84 -1.47 8.87
N ARG A 20 15.44 -0.73 7.94
CA ARG A 20 15.58 0.73 8.04
C ARG A 20 14.22 1.43 8.11
N ASN A 21 13.30 1.09 7.22
CA ASN A 21 11.95 1.65 7.22
C ASN A 21 11.20 1.31 8.52
N LEU A 22 11.24 0.04 8.94
CA LEU A 22 10.61 -0.43 10.18
C LEU A 22 11.18 0.26 11.43
N THR A 23 12.49 0.53 11.45
CA THR A 23 13.13 1.25 12.55
C THR A 23 12.59 2.67 12.69
N LEU A 24 12.45 3.38 11.57
CA LEU A 24 11.87 4.73 11.56
C LEU A 24 10.40 4.72 11.97
N ILE A 25 9.61 3.80 11.41
CA ILE A 25 8.18 3.66 11.76
C ILE A 25 8.01 3.43 13.27
N ARG A 26 8.83 2.54 13.86
CA ARG A 26 8.82 2.29 15.31
C ARG A 26 9.22 3.53 16.12
N ASP A 27 10.23 4.29 15.67
CA ASP A 27 10.64 5.54 16.33
C ASP A 27 9.48 6.56 16.35
N VAL A 28 8.79 6.75 15.22
CA VAL A 28 7.63 7.64 15.13
C VAL A 28 6.53 7.20 16.08
N ALA A 29 6.16 5.91 16.05
CA ALA A 29 5.13 5.35 16.93
C ALA A 29 5.44 5.64 18.41
N GLN A 30 6.67 5.35 18.84
CA GLN A 30 7.12 5.54 20.22
C GLN A 30 7.17 7.01 20.64
N ARG A 31 7.74 7.90 19.82
CA ARG A 31 7.92 9.32 20.16
C ARG A 31 6.61 10.11 20.10
N ALA A 32 5.70 9.71 19.21
CA ALA A 32 4.37 10.31 19.09
C ALA A 32 3.36 9.71 20.08
N GLY A 33 3.61 8.52 20.62
CA GLY A 33 2.66 7.82 21.50
C GLY A 33 1.42 7.35 20.74
N VAL A 34 1.62 6.85 19.51
CA VAL A 34 0.55 6.37 18.63
C VAL A 34 0.79 4.92 18.24
N GLU A 35 -0.27 4.24 17.84
CA GLU A 35 -0.17 2.94 17.20
C GLU A 35 0.03 3.13 15.69
N ILE A 36 0.96 2.37 15.10
CA ILE A 36 1.12 2.30 13.66
C ILE A 36 0.95 0.84 13.26
N ILE A 37 0.09 0.57 12.27
CA ILE A 37 -0.22 -0.78 11.81
C ILE A 37 0.01 -0.89 10.30
N LEU A 38 0.38 -2.07 9.83
CA LEU A 38 0.68 -2.32 8.42
C LEU A 38 -0.60 -2.48 7.59
N ALA A 39 -0.75 -1.72 6.51
CA ALA A 39 -1.86 -1.88 5.57
C ALA A 39 -1.57 -2.90 4.44
N PHE A 40 -2.27 -4.03 4.49
CA PHE A 40 -2.07 -5.14 3.53
C PHE A 40 -2.42 -4.80 2.09
N LYS A 41 -3.33 -3.83 1.87
CA LYS A 41 -3.64 -3.30 0.53
C LYS A 41 -2.42 -2.84 -0.25
N ALA A 42 -1.35 -2.43 0.44
CA ALA A 42 -0.10 -1.97 -0.17
C ALA A 42 1.00 -3.04 -0.11
N TYR A 43 1.05 -3.82 0.96
CA TYR A 43 2.12 -4.79 1.19
C TYR A 43 1.62 -5.98 2.03
N ALA A 44 1.62 -7.18 1.44
CA ALA A 44 1.16 -8.41 2.08
C ALA A 44 2.09 -9.61 1.86
N LEU A 45 3.39 -9.38 1.67
CA LEU A 45 4.39 -10.45 1.51
C LEU A 45 4.64 -11.17 2.85
N TRP A 46 3.73 -12.07 3.22
CA TRP A 46 3.62 -12.64 4.57
C TRP A 46 4.87 -13.38 5.07
N LYS A 47 5.68 -13.93 4.17
CA LYS A 47 6.97 -14.57 4.52
C LYS A 47 7.95 -13.62 5.21
N THR A 48 7.71 -12.31 5.11
CA THR A 48 8.52 -11.26 5.75
C THR A 48 7.91 -10.74 7.05
N PHE A 49 6.68 -11.15 7.39
CA PHE A 49 6.02 -10.74 8.63
C PHE A 49 6.82 -11.10 9.90
N PRO A 50 7.60 -12.20 9.95
CA PRO A 50 8.51 -12.44 11.06
C PRO A 50 9.49 -11.29 11.34
N ILE A 51 9.97 -10.59 10.30
CA ILE A 51 10.83 -9.40 10.43
C ILE A 51 9.99 -8.20 10.86
N ILE A 52 8.83 -7.99 10.22
CA ILE A 52 7.96 -6.83 10.48
C ILE A 52 7.48 -6.81 11.94
N ARG A 53 7.06 -7.96 12.49
CA ARG A 53 6.52 -8.05 13.86
C ARG A 53 7.56 -7.82 14.96
N GLU A 54 8.85 -7.79 14.64
CA GLU A 54 9.89 -7.31 15.57
C GLU A 54 9.75 -5.80 15.87
N TYR A 55 9.02 -5.06 15.01
CA TYR A 55 8.84 -3.60 15.09
C TYR A 55 7.37 -3.20 15.22
N VAL A 56 6.49 -3.82 14.41
CA VAL A 56 5.06 -3.51 14.32
C VAL A 56 4.28 -4.82 14.22
N PRO A 57 3.58 -5.27 15.28
CA PRO A 57 2.93 -6.59 15.31
C PRO A 57 1.47 -6.57 14.80
N HIS A 58 0.93 -5.41 14.43
CA HIS A 58 -0.49 -5.26 14.08
C HIS A 58 -0.65 -4.79 12.63
N SER A 59 -1.81 -5.09 12.05
CA SER A 59 -2.11 -4.80 10.66
C SER A 59 -3.57 -4.38 10.48
N THR A 60 -3.82 -3.64 9.39
CA THR A 60 -5.16 -3.35 8.91
C THR A 60 -5.49 -4.24 7.70
N ALA A 61 -6.75 -4.65 7.62
CA ALA A 61 -7.29 -5.52 6.59
C ALA A 61 -8.54 -4.90 5.96
N SER A 62 -8.77 -5.23 4.70
CA SER A 62 -9.92 -4.74 3.92
C SER A 62 -10.84 -5.85 3.40
N SER A 63 -10.50 -7.10 3.70
CA SER A 63 -11.26 -8.29 3.29
C SER A 63 -11.09 -9.43 4.29
N ILE A 64 -11.89 -10.50 4.13
CA ILE A 64 -11.76 -11.72 4.95
C ILE A 64 -10.36 -12.32 4.84
N TYR A 65 -9.82 -12.41 3.61
CA TYR A 65 -8.52 -13.04 3.40
C TYR A 65 -7.37 -12.20 3.98
N GLU A 66 -7.45 -10.87 3.91
CA GLU A 66 -6.48 -10.02 4.61
C GLU A 66 -6.59 -10.15 6.13
N ALA A 67 -7.81 -10.21 6.68
CA ALA A 67 -8.02 -10.37 8.12
C ALA A 67 -7.53 -11.74 8.62
N GLN A 68 -7.79 -12.80 7.85
CA GLN A 68 -7.28 -14.13 8.14
C GLN A 68 -5.75 -14.19 8.04
N LEU A 69 -5.16 -13.59 7.00
CA LEU A 69 -3.70 -13.50 6.84
C LEU A 69 -3.05 -12.78 8.02
N ALA A 70 -3.68 -11.72 8.54
CA ALA A 70 -3.20 -11.02 9.73
C ALA A 70 -3.18 -11.96 10.94
N TYR A 71 -4.29 -12.67 11.15
CA TYR A 71 -4.41 -13.58 12.27
C TYR A 71 -3.42 -14.74 12.20
N GLU A 72 -3.28 -15.37 11.04
CA GLU A 72 -2.45 -16.57 10.84
C GLU A 72 -0.96 -16.25 10.74
N GLU A 73 -0.57 -15.26 9.93
CA GLU A 73 0.83 -15.02 9.57
C GLU A 73 1.46 -13.84 10.32
N MET A 74 0.71 -12.74 10.52
CA MET A 74 1.19 -11.63 11.36
C MET A 74 1.15 -12.03 12.84
N GLY A 75 0.19 -12.88 13.22
CA GLY A 75 0.01 -13.41 14.57
C GLY A 75 -0.84 -12.52 15.47
N ALA A 76 -1.58 -11.58 14.90
CA ALA A 76 -2.47 -10.68 15.61
C ALA A 76 -3.77 -10.47 14.85
N LYS A 77 -4.85 -10.17 15.59
CA LYS A 77 -6.13 -9.81 14.97
C LYS A 77 -6.00 -8.47 14.23
N ALA A 78 -6.66 -8.36 13.08
CA ALA A 78 -6.61 -7.17 12.25
C ALA A 78 -7.50 -6.03 12.76
N HIS A 79 -7.17 -4.81 12.34
CA HIS A 79 -8.14 -3.71 12.27
C HIS A 79 -8.80 -3.80 10.89
N THR A 80 -10.09 -4.11 10.83
CA THR A 80 -10.73 -4.41 9.55
C THR A 80 -11.66 -3.29 9.12
N PHE A 81 -11.51 -2.83 7.88
CA PHE A 81 -12.40 -1.89 7.22
C PHE A 81 -12.82 -2.42 5.84
N SER A 82 -14.12 -2.61 5.62
CA SER A 82 -14.68 -2.87 4.28
C SER A 82 -15.68 -1.76 3.91
N PRO A 83 -15.77 -1.38 2.62
CA PRO A 83 -16.88 -0.55 2.13
C PRO A 83 -18.25 -1.16 2.44
N ALA A 84 -18.34 -2.49 2.49
CA ALA A 84 -19.55 -3.22 2.85
C ALA A 84 -19.19 -4.63 3.38
N TYR A 85 -19.84 -5.03 4.46
CA TYR A 85 -19.84 -6.40 4.94
C TYR A 85 -21.17 -7.07 4.57
N THR A 86 -21.10 -8.35 4.22
CA THR A 86 -22.30 -9.19 4.08
C THR A 86 -22.61 -9.89 5.40
N ARG A 87 -23.89 -10.22 5.66
CA ARG A 87 -24.27 -10.94 6.90
C ARG A 87 -23.61 -12.31 7.01
N GLU A 88 -23.35 -12.96 5.86
CA GLU A 88 -22.76 -14.29 5.80
C GLU A 88 -21.28 -14.26 6.19
N GLU A 89 -20.55 -13.25 5.73
CA GLU A 89 -19.10 -13.12 5.95
C GLU A 89 -18.76 -12.46 7.29
N PHE A 90 -19.67 -11.63 7.83
CA PHE A 90 -19.40 -10.83 9.01
C PHE A 90 -18.95 -11.64 10.24
N PRO A 91 -19.50 -12.82 10.56
CA PRO A 91 -18.99 -13.66 11.64
C PRO A 91 -17.50 -14.04 11.47
N THR A 92 -17.06 -14.29 10.24
CA THR A 92 -15.66 -14.59 9.93
C THR A 92 -14.77 -13.36 10.11
N ILE A 93 -15.24 -12.18 9.71
CA ILE A 93 -14.56 -10.92 9.98
C ILE A 93 -14.36 -10.72 11.50
N LEU A 94 -15.41 -10.91 12.30
CA LEU A 94 -15.36 -10.78 13.76
C LEU A 94 -14.36 -11.75 14.41
N ARG A 95 -14.23 -12.97 13.87
CA ARG A 95 -13.27 -13.96 14.36
C ARG A 95 -11.83 -13.45 14.26
N TYR A 96 -11.49 -12.78 13.16
CA TYR A 96 -10.12 -12.39 12.84
C TYR A 96 -9.79 -10.92 13.13
N SER A 97 -10.74 -10.14 13.64
CA SER A 97 -10.57 -8.70 13.85
C SER A 97 -10.65 -8.29 15.33
N SER A 98 -9.78 -7.37 15.75
CA SER A 98 -9.86 -6.68 17.04
C SER A 98 -10.66 -5.39 16.91
N HIS A 99 -10.58 -4.73 15.75
CA HIS A 99 -11.35 -3.56 15.40
C HIS A 99 -12.13 -3.82 14.12
N VAL A 100 -13.38 -3.37 14.05
CA VAL A 100 -14.19 -3.42 12.83
C VAL A 100 -14.79 -2.06 12.57
N THR A 101 -14.38 -1.44 11.48
CA THR A 101 -14.89 -0.13 11.05
C THR A 101 -15.97 -0.32 9.98
N PHE A 102 -17.14 0.25 10.22
CA PHE A 102 -18.23 0.32 9.24
C PHE A 102 -18.08 1.54 8.35
N ASN A 103 -18.50 1.41 7.08
CA ASN A 103 -18.44 2.51 6.12
C ASN A 103 -19.66 3.46 6.20
N SER A 104 -20.82 2.98 6.67
CA SER A 104 -22.08 3.73 6.65
C SER A 104 -22.96 3.42 7.87
N LEU A 105 -23.88 4.34 8.19
CA LEU A 105 -24.88 4.15 9.25
C LEU A 105 -25.80 2.94 9.00
N SER A 106 -26.18 2.72 7.74
CA SER A 106 -27.03 1.59 7.36
C SER A 106 -26.35 0.23 7.60
N GLN A 107 -25.03 0.13 7.39
CA GLN A 107 -24.26 -1.08 7.72
C GLN A 107 -24.21 -1.32 9.23
N VAL A 108 -24.01 -0.27 10.04
CA VAL A 108 -24.07 -0.36 11.51
C VAL A 108 -25.43 -0.92 11.94
N GLU A 109 -26.54 -0.35 11.46
CA GLU A 109 -27.88 -0.79 11.83
C GLU A 109 -28.17 -2.24 11.40
N HIS A 110 -27.82 -2.58 10.15
CA HIS A 110 -28.12 -3.88 9.58
C HIS A 110 -27.37 -5.04 10.27
N LEU A 111 -26.12 -4.78 10.68
CA LEU A 111 -25.22 -5.77 11.28
C LEU A 111 -25.20 -5.73 12.81
N ARG A 112 -25.84 -4.72 13.43
CA ARG A 112 -25.98 -4.61 14.90
C ARG A 112 -26.39 -5.90 15.62
N PRO A 113 -27.34 -6.70 15.11
CA PRO A 113 -27.72 -7.95 15.78
C PRO A 113 -26.61 -9.00 15.85
N LEU A 114 -25.56 -8.87 15.02
CA LEU A 114 -24.41 -9.77 14.97
C LEU A 114 -23.21 -9.23 15.75
N MET A 115 -23.25 -7.99 16.24
CA MET A 115 -22.15 -7.39 16.99
C MET A 115 -22.08 -8.00 18.41
N PRO A 116 -20.96 -8.64 18.80
CA PRO A 116 -20.73 -9.07 20.17
C PRO A 116 -20.73 -7.88 21.13
N ARG A 117 -21.22 -8.11 22.36
CA ARG A 117 -21.26 -7.13 23.45
C ARG A 117 -20.28 -7.43 24.58
N ASP A 118 -19.43 -8.44 24.39
CA ASP A 118 -18.45 -8.90 25.38
C ASP A 118 -17.12 -8.12 25.34
N GLY A 119 -17.00 -7.14 24.44
CA GLY A 119 -15.78 -6.35 24.26
C GLY A 119 -14.69 -7.06 23.45
N SER A 120 -14.98 -8.21 22.82
CA SER A 120 -14.01 -8.95 22.00
C SER A 120 -13.62 -8.24 20.69
N VAL A 121 -14.45 -7.29 20.23
CA VAL A 121 -14.23 -6.46 19.04
C VAL A 121 -14.67 -5.03 19.35
N SER A 122 -13.82 -4.05 19.04
CA SER A 122 -14.17 -2.63 19.11
C SER A 122 -14.69 -2.14 17.76
N PHE A 123 -15.85 -1.50 17.75
CA PHE A 123 -16.51 -1.08 16.52
C PHE A 123 -16.29 0.40 16.23
N GLY A 124 -16.02 0.71 14.97
CA GLY A 124 -15.80 2.08 14.51
C GLY A 124 -16.71 2.48 13.36
N LEU A 125 -16.75 3.78 13.09
CA LEU A 125 -17.40 4.35 11.92
C LEU A 125 -16.38 5.11 11.08
N ARG A 126 -16.32 4.84 9.78
CA ARG A 126 -15.57 5.66 8.85
C ARG A 126 -16.32 6.97 8.66
N ILE A 127 -15.65 8.08 8.88
CA ILE A 127 -16.16 9.43 8.63
C ILE A 127 -15.53 10.01 7.37
N ASN A 128 -16.26 10.90 6.70
CA ASN A 128 -15.78 11.61 5.53
C ASN A 128 -15.58 13.10 5.89
N PRO A 129 -14.33 13.59 5.92
CA PRO A 129 -14.06 15.01 6.16
C PRO A 129 -14.42 15.92 4.98
N GLU A 130 -14.83 15.34 3.83
CA GLU A 130 -15.09 16.06 2.57
C GLU A 130 -13.91 16.94 2.12
N TYR A 131 -12.70 16.49 2.50
CA TYR A 131 -11.43 17.11 2.19
C TYR A 131 -10.38 16.05 1.89
N SER A 132 -9.61 16.25 0.83
CA SER A 132 -8.49 15.41 0.41
C SER A 132 -7.43 16.26 -0.26
N ALA A 133 -6.18 15.99 0.07
CA ALA A 133 -5.02 16.59 -0.60
C ALA A 133 -4.61 15.83 -1.88
N VAL A 134 -5.31 14.74 -2.23
CA VAL A 134 -4.99 13.89 -3.38
C VAL A 134 -5.40 14.56 -4.69
N GLU A 135 -4.44 14.76 -5.60
CA GLU A 135 -4.67 15.41 -6.90
C GLU A 135 -5.37 14.49 -7.93
N THR A 136 -5.25 13.17 -7.78
CA THR A 136 -5.82 12.19 -8.72
C THR A 136 -7.17 11.67 -8.22
N ASP A 137 -8.24 11.90 -8.99
CA ASP A 137 -9.62 11.52 -8.62
C ASP A 137 -9.80 10.02 -8.35
N LEU A 138 -9.11 9.15 -9.08
CA LEU A 138 -9.19 7.69 -8.90
C LEU A 138 -8.84 7.25 -7.47
N TYR A 139 -7.96 7.99 -6.80
CA TYR A 139 -7.51 7.72 -5.44
C TYR A 139 -8.03 8.75 -4.43
N ASN A 140 -9.01 9.59 -4.79
CA ASN A 140 -9.58 10.58 -3.90
C ASN A 140 -10.78 10.00 -3.12
N PRO A 141 -10.61 9.58 -1.85
CA PRO A 141 -11.69 8.98 -1.06
C PRO A 141 -12.72 10.02 -0.58
N CYS A 142 -12.47 11.31 -0.75
CA CYS A 142 -13.34 12.39 -0.30
C CYS A 142 -13.89 13.22 -1.48
N ALA A 143 -13.81 12.69 -2.70
CA ALA A 143 -14.40 13.34 -3.88
C ALA A 143 -15.91 13.56 -3.70
N PRO A 144 -16.51 14.58 -4.34
CA PRO A 144 -17.96 14.79 -4.32
C PRO A 144 -18.72 13.53 -4.74
N GLY A 145 -19.67 13.10 -3.91
CA GLY A 145 -20.40 11.84 -4.12
C GLY A 145 -19.63 10.58 -3.77
N SER A 146 -18.51 10.70 -3.04
CA SER A 146 -17.75 9.55 -2.56
C SER A 146 -18.62 8.59 -1.76
N ARG A 147 -18.47 7.29 -2.05
CA ARG A 147 -19.12 6.21 -1.31
C ARG A 147 -18.47 5.91 0.04
N PHE A 148 -17.40 6.63 0.41
CA PHE A 148 -16.57 6.31 1.57
C PHE A 148 -16.83 7.21 2.76
N GLY A 149 -17.25 6.60 3.87
CA GLY A 149 -17.48 7.27 5.14
C GLY A 149 -18.72 8.15 5.19
N VAL A 150 -19.13 8.48 6.41
CA VAL A 150 -20.31 9.33 6.69
C VAL A 150 -19.88 10.79 6.80
N PRO A 151 -20.43 11.72 6.02
CA PRO A 151 -20.13 13.15 6.15
C PRO A 151 -20.74 13.72 7.45
N ALA A 152 -20.17 14.82 7.94
CA ALA A 152 -20.61 15.43 9.20
C ALA A 152 -22.08 15.88 9.16
N SER A 153 -22.57 16.29 7.99
CA SER A 153 -23.96 16.70 7.76
C SER A 153 -24.99 15.58 8.01
N GLU A 154 -24.57 14.31 7.93
CA GLU A 154 -25.43 13.14 8.12
C GLU A 154 -25.31 12.53 9.53
N LEU A 155 -24.21 12.80 10.24
CA LEU A 155 -23.92 12.24 11.56
C LEU A 155 -24.42 13.14 12.69
N LYS A 156 -25.67 12.95 13.12
CA LYS A 156 -26.29 13.76 14.19
C LYS A 156 -25.95 13.31 15.61
N VAL A 157 -25.80 11.99 15.79
CA VAL A 157 -25.49 11.35 17.07
C VAL A 157 -24.52 10.20 16.85
N LEU A 158 -23.68 9.92 17.84
CA LEU A 158 -22.80 8.76 17.79
C LEU A 158 -23.67 7.48 17.87
N PRO A 159 -23.60 6.55 16.90
CA PRO A 159 -24.39 5.33 16.96
C PRO A 159 -23.99 4.46 18.15
N GLU A 160 -24.98 3.82 18.79
CA GLU A 160 -24.75 2.93 19.92
C GLU A 160 -23.76 1.80 19.56
N GLY A 161 -22.77 1.60 20.43
CA GLY A 161 -21.73 0.57 20.25
C GLY A 161 -20.54 0.99 19.39
N ILE A 162 -20.56 2.19 18.79
CA ILE A 162 -19.39 2.76 18.10
C ILE A 162 -18.47 3.40 19.13
N GLU A 163 -17.21 2.95 19.14
CA GLU A 163 -16.18 3.36 20.10
C GLU A 163 -15.10 4.22 19.46
N GLY A 164 -15.03 4.29 18.12
CA GLY A 164 -14.01 5.09 17.45
C GLY A 164 -14.38 5.52 16.05
N PHE A 165 -13.60 6.46 15.52
CA PHE A 165 -13.71 6.93 14.15
C PHE A 165 -12.50 6.55 13.33
N HIS A 166 -12.73 6.38 12.04
CA HIS A 166 -11.70 6.18 11.05
C HIS A 166 -11.86 7.20 9.92
N PHE A 167 -10.78 7.78 9.44
CA PHE A 167 -10.77 8.52 8.18
C PHE A 167 -9.54 8.13 7.38
N HIS A 168 -9.64 8.30 6.07
CA HIS A 168 -8.51 8.16 5.16
C HIS A 168 -8.74 9.14 4.02
N SER A 169 -7.87 10.15 3.95
CA SER A 169 -7.95 11.30 3.02
C SER A 169 -6.61 11.60 2.32
N LEU A 170 -5.57 10.81 2.59
CA LEU A 170 -4.22 11.01 2.08
C LEU A 170 -3.78 9.88 1.15
N CYS A 171 -3.04 10.23 0.11
CA CYS A 171 -2.30 9.32 -0.77
C CYS A 171 -0.91 9.93 -0.98
N GLU A 172 0.14 9.24 -0.53
CA GLU A 172 1.52 9.78 -0.50
C GLU A 172 1.65 11.21 0.07
N GLY A 173 0.79 11.54 1.04
CA GLY A 173 0.63 12.87 1.60
C GLY A 173 1.75 13.24 2.57
N SER A 174 1.82 14.54 2.87
CA SER A 174 2.78 15.14 3.81
C SER A 174 2.25 15.21 5.24
N ALA A 175 3.10 15.61 6.20
CA ALA A 175 2.67 15.86 7.57
C ALA A 175 1.74 17.09 7.66
N GLU A 176 1.94 18.07 6.79
CA GLU A 176 1.09 19.25 6.60
C GLU A 176 -0.34 18.86 6.19
N ASP A 177 -0.47 17.86 5.32
CA ASP A 177 -1.79 17.41 4.84
C ASP A 177 -2.57 16.71 5.95
N LEU A 178 -1.89 15.95 6.80
CA LEU A 178 -2.50 15.38 8.01
C LEU A 178 -2.93 16.49 8.98
N GLU A 179 -2.07 17.47 9.25
CA GLU A 179 -2.39 18.58 10.15
C GLU A 179 -3.65 19.32 9.71
N LYS A 180 -3.74 19.70 8.42
CA LYS A 180 -4.94 20.31 7.84
C LYS A 180 -6.17 19.41 7.94
N THR A 181 -6.00 18.11 7.68
CA THR A 181 -7.11 17.16 7.81
C THR A 181 -7.62 17.12 9.25
N LEU A 182 -6.72 17.09 10.25
CA LEU A 182 -7.11 17.08 11.65
C LEU A 182 -7.82 18.37 12.07
N GLU A 183 -7.40 19.54 11.56
CA GLU A 183 -8.12 20.80 11.78
C GLU A 183 -9.57 20.71 11.28
N ILE A 184 -9.79 20.12 10.10
CA ILE A 184 -11.13 19.91 9.53
C ILE A 184 -11.92 18.89 10.34
N ILE A 185 -11.29 17.81 10.80
CA ILE A 185 -11.91 16.82 11.69
C ILE A 185 -12.36 17.47 13.00
N GLU A 186 -11.55 18.34 13.61
CA GLU A 186 -11.94 19.08 14.82
C GLU A 186 -13.10 20.03 14.57
N GLN A 187 -13.13 20.71 13.43
CA GLN A 187 -14.23 21.60 13.05
C GLN A 187 -15.55 20.84 12.81
N SER A 188 -15.49 19.74 12.06
CA SER A 188 -16.68 19.02 11.57
C SER A 188 -17.17 17.94 12.53
N PHE A 189 -16.27 17.25 13.22
CA PHE A 189 -16.54 16.10 14.08
C PHE A 189 -16.09 16.27 15.53
N GLY A 190 -15.49 17.42 15.89
CA GLY A 190 -14.85 17.65 17.20
C GLY A 190 -15.77 17.42 18.42
N HIS A 191 -17.07 17.59 18.26
CA HIS A 191 -18.06 17.36 19.33
C HIS A 191 -18.29 15.87 19.65
N PHE A 192 -17.88 14.96 18.76
CA PHE A 192 -17.88 13.51 19.00
C PHE A 192 -16.58 13.02 19.64
N LEU A 193 -15.45 13.65 19.35
CA LEU A 193 -14.12 13.16 19.75
C LEU A 193 -13.97 12.86 21.27
N PRO A 194 -14.54 13.65 22.20
CA PRO A 194 -14.49 13.34 23.63
C PRO A 194 -15.24 12.06 24.05
N GLN A 195 -16.12 11.54 23.19
CA GLN A 195 -16.94 10.34 23.45
C GLN A 195 -16.29 9.06 22.95
N LEU A 196 -15.25 9.17 22.12
CA LEU A 196 -14.58 8.03 21.48
C LEU A 196 -13.42 7.52 22.33
N ARG A 197 -12.99 6.30 22.06
CA ARG A 197 -11.80 5.65 22.62
C ARG A 197 -10.61 5.70 21.67
N TRP A 198 -10.84 5.73 20.37
CA TRP A 198 -9.76 5.73 19.38
C TRP A 198 -10.12 6.53 18.14
N LEU A 199 -9.09 7.05 17.48
CA LEU A 199 -9.18 7.72 16.19
C LEU A 199 -8.11 7.13 15.27
N ASN A 200 -8.58 6.52 14.19
CA ASN A 200 -7.75 5.95 13.16
C ASN A 200 -7.66 6.91 11.97
N MET A 201 -6.46 7.38 11.67
CA MET A 201 -6.18 8.40 10.66
C MET A 201 -5.76 7.77 9.33
N GLY A 202 -6.00 6.47 9.15
CA GLY A 202 -5.78 5.73 7.91
C GLY A 202 -4.33 5.75 7.44
N GLY A 203 -4.15 5.43 6.15
CA GLY A 203 -2.84 5.45 5.48
C GLY A 203 -2.53 6.75 4.74
N GLY A 204 -1.51 6.70 3.88
CA GLY A 204 -1.05 7.83 3.07
C GLY A 204 0.11 8.62 3.69
N HIS A 205 0.51 8.28 4.93
CA HIS A 205 1.63 8.89 5.65
C HIS A 205 2.97 8.32 5.16
N LEU A 206 3.56 8.93 4.13
CA LEU A 206 4.77 8.40 3.50
C LEU A 206 6.06 8.79 4.25
N MET A 207 6.10 8.47 5.55
CA MET A 207 7.13 8.93 6.50
C MET A 207 8.55 8.42 6.21
N THR A 208 8.68 7.34 5.43
CA THR A 208 9.97 6.74 5.05
C THR A 208 10.54 7.30 3.75
N ARG A 209 9.78 8.14 3.02
CA ARG A 209 10.30 8.86 1.86
C ARG A 209 11.31 9.91 2.29
N GLN A 210 12.41 10.00 1.55
CA GLN A 210 13.38 11.07 1.73
C GLN A 210 12.72 12.45 1.64
N GLY A 211 12.99 13.31 2.62
CA GLY A 211 12.45 14.67 2.67
C GLY A 211 11.09 14.81 3.37
N TYR A 212 10.48 13.72 3.85
CA TYR A 212 9.28 13.80 4.70
C TYR A 212 9.61 14.44 6.07
N ASP A 213 8.81 15.41 6.53
CA ASP A 213 8.99 16.06 7.84
C ASP A 213 8.43 15.19 8.98
N VAL A 214 9.24 14.21 9.39
CA VAL A 214 8.92 13.29 10.51
C VAL A 214 8.74 14.04 11.82
N GLU A 215 9.51 15.10 12.05
CA GLU A 215 9.42 15.87 13.30
C GLU A 215 8.09 16.63 13.38
N ARG A 216 7.59 17.16 12.26
CA ARG A 216 6.25 17.75 12.19
C ARG A 216 5.18 16.70 12.45
N LEU A 217 5.26 15.53 11.82
CA LEU A 217 4.30 14.45 12.07
C LEU A 217 4.20 14.12 13.56
N ILE A 218 5.33 13.94 14.24
CA ILE A 218 5.36 13.67 15.69
C ILE A 218 4.73 14.82 16.49
N ARG A 219 5.06 16.08 16.18
CA ARG A 219 4.47 17.25 16.86
C ARG A 219 2.95 17.32 16.68
N VAL A 220 2.47 17.09 15.46
CA VAL A 220 1.04 17.11 15.11
C VAL A 220 0.28 16.05 15.91
N LEU A 221 0.77 14.81 15.89
CA LEU A 221 0.15 13.69 16.61
C LEU A 221 0.12 13.91 18.12
N ARG A 222 1.23 14.36 18.71
CA ARG A 222 1.30 14.66 20.15
C ARG A 222 0.36 15.79 20.54
N SER A 223 0.35 16.88 19.79
CA SER A 223 -0.53 18.03 20.06
C SER A 223 -2.00 17.63 19.98
N PHE A 224 -2.36 16.76 19.04
CA PHE A 224 -3.73 16.24 18.93
C PHE A 224 -4.09 15.33 20.11
N LYS A 225 -3.20 14.41 20.51
CA LYS A 225 -3.38 13.55 21.70
C LYS A 225 -3.47 14.35 23.00
N GLU A 226 -2.74 15.46 23.13
CA GLU A 226 -2.83 16.36 24.29
C GLU A 226 -4.20 17.04 24.40
N ARG A 227 -4.82 17.41 23.26
CA ARG A 227 -6.18 17.95 23.22
C ARG A 227 -7.25 16.88 23.50
N TYR A 228 -7.01 15.65 23.06
CA TYR A 228 -7.93 14.51 23.19
C TYR A 228 -7.25 13.30 23.86
N PRO A 229 -6.95 13.38 25.18
CA PRO A 229 -6.20 12.33 25.88
C PRO A 229 -6.93 10.98 25.91
N ASN A 230 -8.26 10.99 25.75
CA ASN A 230 -9.12 9.82 25.68
C ASN A 230 -8.94 8.98 24.40
N LEU A 231 -8.31 9.51 23.34
CA LEU A 231 -8.21 8.85 22.04
C LEU A 231 -6.90 8.09 21.85
N ASP A 232 -6.95 6.78 21.69
CA ASP A 232 -5.84 6.04 21.10
C ASP A 232 -5.74 6.36 19.61
N LEU A 233 -4.59 6.91 19.21
CA LEU A 233 -4.35 7.38 17.86
C LEU A 233 -3.69 6.28 17.04
N ILE A 234 -4.24 5.98 15.86
CA ILE A 234 -3.80 4.88 14.99
C ILE A 234 -3.47 5.43 13.60
N LEU A 235 -2.33 5.04 13.04
CA LEU A 235 -1.97 5.25 11.63
C LEU A 235 -1.86 3.90 10.91
N GLU A 236 -2.25 3.86 9.65
CA GLU A 236 -2.23 2.63 8.83
C GLU A 236 -1.42 2.81 7.52
N PRO A 237 -0.15 3.27 7.56
CA PRO A 237 0.62 3.43 6.33
C PRO A 237 0.90 2.06 5.70
N GLY A 238 0.72 1.99 4.38
CA GLY A 238 1.06 0.82 3.57
C GLY A 238 2.42 0.99 2.89
N SER A 239 2.47 1.88 1.90
CA SER A 239 3.69 2.17 1.12
C SER A 239 4.89 2.49 2.00
N ALA A 240 4.72 3.19 3.14
CA ALA A 240 5.86 3.53 3.99
C ALA A 240 6.65 2.29 4.47
N PHE A 241 6.01 1.14 4.64
CA PHE A 241 6.70 -0.11 4.99
C PHE A 241 7.56 -0.62 3.83
N GLY A 242 7.01 -0.66 2.61
CA GLY A 242 7.67 -1.18 1.42
C GLY A 242 8.42 -0.13 0.57
N TRP A 243 8.46 1.13 1.00
CA TRP A 243 9.01 2.24 0.22
C TRP A 243 10.50 2.08 -0.01
N GLN A 244 10.88 1.92 -1.27
CA GLN A 244 12.26 1.74 -1.73
C GLN A 244 12.99 0.62 -0.98
N THR A 245 12.29 -0.48 -0.70
CA THR A 245 12.88 -1.65 -0.02
C THR A 245 13.39 -2.71 -1.00
N GLY A 246 13.18 -2.52 -2.29
CA GLY A 246 13.54 -3.50 -3.29
C GLY A 246 13.15 -3.11 -4.70
N PHE A 247 13.38 -4.03 -5.63
CA PHE A 247 13.29 -3.77 -7.07
C PHE A 247 12.78 -5.00 -7.82
N LEU A 248 12.35 -4.80 -9.06
CA LEU A 248 12.02 -5.86 -10.02
C LEU A 248 13.16 -5.97 -11.04
N THR A 249 13.75 -7.15 -11.14
CA THR A 249 14.68 -7.49 -12.23
C THR A 249 13.90 -8.00 -13.44
N SER A 250 14.38 -7.62 -14.62
CA SER A 250 13.94 -8.17 -15.91
C SER A 250 15.11 -8.19 -16.89
N SER A 251 14.93 -8.79 -18.05
CA SER A 251 15.95 -8.88 -19.10
C SER A 251 15.40 -8.34 -20.42
N VAL A 252 16.23 -7.69 -21.22
CA VAL A 252 15.89 -7.30 -22.59
C VAL A 252 15.76 -8.56 -23.45
N VAL A 253 14.59 -8.79 -24.02
CA VAL A 253 14.28 -9.94 -24.88
C VAL A 253 14.45 -9.59 -26.35
N ASP A 254 14.06 -8.39 -26.73
CA ASP A 254 14.14 -7.90 -28.11
C ASP A 254 14.29 -6.37 -28.16
N ILE A 255 14.84 -5.85 -29.25
CA ILE A 255 14.93 -4.42 -29.51
C ILE A 255 14.44 -4.15 -30.94
N VAL A 256 13.34 -3.42 -31.06
CA VAL A 256 12.75 -3.07 -32.36
C VAL A 256 12.81 -1.58 -32.61
N GLU A 257 12.94 -1.19 -33.89
CA GLU A 257 12.90 0.21 -34.30
C GLU A 257 11.87 0.41 -35.42
N HIS A 258 10.87 1.23 -35.14
CA HIS A 258 9.82 1.56 -36.10
C HIS A 258 9.53 3.05 -36.08
N HIS A 259 9.52 3.68 -37.26
CA HIS A 259 9.28 5.12 -37.42
C HIS A 259 10.17 5.99 -36.50
N GLY A 260 11.43 5.59 -36.31
CA GLY A 260 12.41 6.29 -35.48
C GLY A 260 12.28 6.05 -33.98
N ILE A 261 11.35 5.23 -33.52
CA ILE A 261 11.19 4.87 -32.10
C ILE A 261 11.83 3.52 -31.83
N ARG A 262 12.89 3.50 -31.00
CA ARG A 262 13.48 2.29 -30.44
C ARG A 262 12.69 1.82 -29.23
N THR A 263 12.29 0.55 -29.25
CA THR A 263 11.58 -0.11 -28.14
C THR A 263 12.36 -1.32 -27.67
N ALA A 264 12.77 -1.32 -26.39
CA ALA A 264 13.30 -2.50 -25.72
C ALA A 264 12.12 -3.29 -25.12
N ILE A 265 11.95 -4.53 -25.56
CA ILE A 265 10.94 -5.45 -25.04
C ILE A 265 11.58 -6.24 -23.90
N VAL A 266 10.99 -6.22 -22.70
CA VAL A 266 11.51 -6.93 -21.52
C VAL A 266 10.67 -8.14 -21.16
N ASP A 267 11.24 -9.10 -20.43
CA ASP A 267 10.58 -10.34 -19.98
C ASP A 267 9.60 -10.16 -18.80
N VAL A 268 9.11 -8.94 -18.58
CA VAL A 268 8.04 -8.57 -17.63
C VAL A 268 6.98 -7.73 -18.34
N SER A 269 5.82 -7.54 -17.72
CA SER A 269 4.71 -6.73 -18.27
C SER A 269 4.31 -5.62 -17.31
N PHE A 270 4.09 -4.41 -17.82
CA PHE A 270 3.54 -3.33 -17.02
C PHE A 270 2.11 -3.65 -16.60
N THR A 271 1.29 -4.22 -17.48
CA THR A 271 -0.08 -4.64 -17.13
C THR A 271 -0.09 -5.74 -16.07
N CYS A 272 0.75 -6.76 -16.21
CA CYS A 272 0.70 -7.90 -15.30
C CYS A 272 1.46 -7.66 -13.99
N HIS A 273 2.59 -6.95 -14.04
CA HIS A 273 3.57 -6.95 -12.95
C HIS A 273 3.75 -5.55 -12.33
N MET A 274 3.47 -4.49 -13.06
CA MET A 274 3.55 -3.11 -12.54
C MET A 274 2.27 -2.32 -12.88
N PRO A 275 1.07 -2.83 -12.54
CA PRO A 275 -0.19 -2.31 -13.06
C PRO A 275 -0.41 -0.83 -12.72
N ASP A 276 0.07 -0.36 -11.56
CA ASP A 276 -0.04 1.03 -11.16
C ASP A 276 0.71 1.99 -12.09
N CYS A 277 1.76 1.52 -12.79
CA CYS A 277 2.39 2.31 -13.84
C CYS A 277 1.40 2.68 -14.95
N LEU A 278 0.34 1.88 -15.18
CA LEU A 278 -0.68 2.16 -16.19
C LEU A 278 -1.98 2.73 -15.60
N GLU A 279 -2.40 2.23 -14.44
CA GLU A 279 -3.62 2.68 -13.75
C GLU A 279 -3.48 4.06 -13.13
N MET A 280 -2.28 4.39 -12.64
CA MET A 280 -1.88 5.70 -12.13
C MET A 280 -0.62 6.15 -12.88
N PRO A 281 -0.73 6.61 -14.14
CA PRO A 281 0.41 6.70 -15.05
C PRO A 281 1.67 7.32 -14.44
N TYR A 282 2.65 6.48 -14.10
CA TYR A 282 3.95 6.91 -13.60
C TYR A 282 5.07 6.08 -14.22
N LYS A 283 6.24 6.69 -14.37
CA LYS A 283 7.43 6.02 -14.93
C LYS A 283 8.28 5.51 -13.77
N PRO A 284 8.44 4.20 -13.59
CA PRO A 284 9.32 3.70 -12.56
C PRO A 284 10.75 4.16 -12.80
N ALA A 285 11.50 4.39 -11.71
CA ALA A 285 12.93 4.65 -11.85
C ALA A 285 13.62 3.38 -12.35
N VAL A 286 14.46 3.52 -13.38
CA VAL A 286 15.24 2.42 -13.93
C VAL A 286 16.70 2.63 -13.55
N ARG A 287 17.31 1.66 -12.88
CA ARG A 287 18.69 1.76 -12.41
C ARG A 287 19.63 1.96 -13.60
N GLY A 288 20.47 2.99 -13.54
CA GLY A 288 21.41 3.30 -14.62
C GLY A 288 20.79 4.04 -15.82
N ALA A 289 19.51 4.42 -15.75
CA ALA A 289 18.84 5.16 -16.80
C ALA A 289 18.19 6.45 -16.28
N ARG A 290 18.06 7.44 -17.16
CA ARG A 290 17.38 8.70 -16.89
C ARG A 290 15.98 8.66 -17.47
N THR A 291 14.97 8.90 -16.64
CA THR A 291 13.58 9.02 -17.10
C THR A 291 13.43 10.24 -18.01
N MET A 292 12.71 10.06 -19.12
CA MET A 292 12.50 11.06 -20.16
C MET A 292 11.01 11.33 -20.38
N ASP A 293 10.65 12.61 -20.59
CA ASP A 293 9.29 13.02 -20.95
C ASP A 293 9.00 12.91 -22.44
N GLU A 294 10.02 13.13 -23.25
CA GLU A 294 9.95 13.04 -24.70
C GLU A 294 11.03 12.11 -25.21
N TYR A 295 10.72 11.37 -26.27
CA TYR A 295 11.67 10.50 -26.94
C TYR A 295 12.73 11.32 -27.69
N ARG A 296 14.01 10.94 -27.54
CA ARG A 296 15.14 11.61 -28.19
C ARG A 296 15.96 10.62 -29.03
N PRO A 297 15.79 10.60 -30.37
CA PRO A 297 16.39 9.57 -31.23
C PRO A 297 17.92 9.55 -31.19
N ASP A 298 18.55 10.72 -31.03
CA ASP A 298 20.03 10.87 -31.07
C ASP A 298 20.73 10.45 -29.78
N GLN A 299 19.99 10.12 -28.73
CA GLN A 299 20.50 9.61 -27.45
C GLN A 299 20.29 8.10 -27.38
N HIS A 300 20.88 7.36 -26.45
CA HIS A 300 20.50 5.95 -26.21
C HIS A 300 19.14 5.88 -25.49
N SER A 301 18.11 6.46 -26.13
CA SER A 301 16.74 6.52 -25.65
C SER A 301 15.94 5.33 -26.13
N TYR A 302 15.21 4.71 -25.21
CA TYR A 302 14.36 3.57 -25.48
C TYR A 302 12.99 3.79 -24.83
N ARG A 303 11.94 3.45 -25.57
CA ARG A 303 10.67 3.05 -24.96
C ARG A 303 10.86 1.66 -24.38
N ILE A 304 10.37 1.40 -23.18
CA ILE A 304 10.38 0.04 -22.63
C ILE A 304 8.98 -0.54 -22.75
N GLY A 305 8.88 -1.68 -23.44
CA GLY A 305 7.64 -2.44 -23.65
C GLY A 305 7.67 -3.75 -22.89
N GLY A 306 6.52 -4.17 -22.38
CA GLY A 306 6.34 -5.44 -21.72
C GLY A 306 6.07 -6.60 -22.68
N ASN A 307 6.04 -7.81 -22.13
CA ASN A 307 5.85 -9.06 -22.89
C ASN A 307 4.40 -9.54 -23.03
N SER A 308 3.39 -8.77 -22.62
CA SER A 308 1.99 -9.13 -22.89
C SER A 308 1.57 -8.73 -24.31
N CYS A 309 0.44 -9.26 -24.80
CA CYS A 309 -0.10 -8.86 -26.10
C CYS A 309 -0.92 -7.55 -26.06
N LEU A 310 -1.01 -6.87 -24.92
CA LEU A 310 -1.76 -5.62 -24.82
C LEU A 310 -0.98 -4.51 -25.54
N SER A 311 -1.62 -3.83 -26.49
CA SER A 311 -0.97 -2.77 -27.28
C SER A 311 -0.45 -1.61 -26.43
N GLY A 312 -1.04 -1.38 -25.25
CA GLY A 312 -0.61 -0.38 -24.27
C GLY A 312 0.36 -0.90 -23.21
N ASP A 313 0.95 -2.09 -23.37
CA ASP A 313 1.92 -2.65 -22.42
C ASP A 313 3.31 -2.03 -22.60
N PHE A 314 3.38 -0.72 -22.39
CA PHE A 314 4.62 0.04 -22.36
C PHE A 314 4.37 1.31 -21.57
N ILE A 315 5.43 1.91 -21.03
CA ILE A 315 5.32 3.24 -20.45
C ILE A 315 6.59 4.03 -20.68
N GLY A 316 6.45 5.32 -20.94
CA GLY A 316 7.55 6.29 -20.91
C GLY A 316 8.71 6.01 -21.86
N TYR A 317 9.78 6.75 -21.62
CA TYR A 317 11.06 6.65 -22.30
C TYR A 317 12.18 6.79 -21.28
N TRP A 318 13.27 6.07 -21.48
CA TRP A 318 14.48 6.20 -20.67
C TRP A 318 15.70 6.34 -21.56
N GLU A 319 16.63 7.18 -21.13
CA GLU A 319 17.95 7.33 -21.72
C GLU A 319 18.98 6.56 -20.90
N PHE A 320 19.75 5.69 -21.57
CA PHE A 320 20.88 4.96 -21.01
C PHE A 320 22.20 5.63 -21.43
N ASP A 321 23.28 5.34 -20.71
CA ASP A 321 24.62 5.82 -21.08
C ASP A 321 25.26 4.98 -22.21
N HIS A 322 24.64 3.86 -22.59
CA HIS A 322 25.07 2.95 -23.66
C HIS A 322 23.87 2.42 -24.46
N PRO A 323 24.09 1.88 -25.67
CA PRO A 323 23.06 1.12 -26.38
C PRO A 323 22.74 -0.18 -25.62
N LEU A 324 21.45 -0.47 -25.42
CA LEU A 324 21.01 -1.71 -24.79
C LEU A 324 21.33 -2.94 -25.64
N GLU A 325 21.66 -4.05 -24.97
CA GLU A 325 21.92 -5.35 -25.61
C GLU A 325 20.86 -6.41 -25.23
N LEU A 326 20.69 -7.43 -26.08
CA LEU A 326 19.82 -8.56 -25.77
C LEU A 326 20.36 -9.34 -24.56
N GLY A 327 19.47 -9.70 -23.63
CA GLY A 327 19.81 -10.35 -22.37
C GLY A 327 20.33 -9.40 -21.29
N GLU A 328 20.50 -8.10 -21.59
CA GLU A 328 20.87 -7.12 -20.59
C GLU A 328 19.79 -6.99 -19.51
N GLN A 329 20.21 -6.85 -18.25
CA GLN A 329 19.29 -6.73 -17.14
C GLN A 329 18.77 -5.29 -17.02
N ILE A 330 17.45 -5.15 -16.96
CA ILE A 330 16.78 -3.91 -16.58
C ILE A 330 16.28 -4.06 -15.14
N ILE A 331 16.51 -3.03 -14.32
CA ILE A 331 16.11 -3.03 -12.91
C ILE A 331 15.14 -1.87 -12.69
N PHE A 332 13.89 -2.20 -12.37
CA PHE A 332 12.87 -1.24 -11.98
C PHE A 332 12.87 -1.09 -10.45
N GLU A 333 13.19 0.10 -9.97
CA GLU A 333 13.27 0.39 -8.54
C GLU A 333 11.88 0.56 -7.91
N ASP A 334 11.80 0.33 -6.60
CA ASP A 334 10.61 0.59 -5.77
C ASP A 334 9.36 -0.23 -6.18
N MET A 335 9.57 -1.52 -6.44
CA MET A 335 8.55 -2.42 -7.00
C MET A 335 7.99 -3.41 -5.98
N LEU A 336 8.01 -3.10 -4.68
CA LEU A 336 7.63 -4.02 -3.59
C LEU A 336 6.35 -3.61 -2.84
N HIS A 337 5.82 -2.40 -3.08
CA HIS A 337 4.54 -1.93 -2.54
C HIS A 337 3.58 -1.61 -3.70
N TYR A 338 2.30 -1.91 -3.52
CA TYR A 338 1.25 -1.80 -4.56
C TYR A 338 1.53 -2.56 -5.87
N THR A 339 2.49 -3.50 -5.85
CA THR A 339 2.83 -4.37 -6.98
C THR A 339 2.34 -5.80 -6.74
N THR A 340 3.03 -6.58 -5.90
CA THR A 340 2.76 -8.03 -5.69
C THR A 340 1.35 -8.33 -5.15
N VAL A 341 0.67 -7.32 -4.59
CA VAL A 341 -0.71 -7.39 -4.10
C VAL A 341 -1.75 -7.22 -5.22
N LYS A 342 -1.33 -6.76 -6.41
CA LYS A 342 -2.18 -6.49 -7.58
C LYS A 342 -1.72 -7.18 -8.86
N THR A 343 -0.61 -7.90 -8.82
CA THR A 343 -0.09 -8.57 -10.01
C THR A 343 -1.01 -9.66 -10.52
N THR A 344 -0.92 -9.92 -11.82
CA THR A 344 -1.74 -10.92 -12.50
C THR A 344 -0.88 -11.83 -13.39
N MET A 345 -1.50 -12.89 -13.88
CA MET A 345 -0.96 -13.72 -14.96
C MET A 345 -1.80 -13.53 -16.22
N PHE A 346 -2.23 -12.29 -16.48
CA PHE A 346 -2.94 -11.95 -17.70
C PHE A 346 -2.11 -12.37 -18.93
N ASN A 347 -2.78 -12.82 -20.00
CA ASN A 347 -2.16 -13.49 -21.15
C ASN A 347 -1.38 -14.79 -20.86
N GLY A 348 -1.45 -15.33 -19.64
CA GLY A 348 -0.59 -16.44 -19.23
C GLY A 348 0.89 -16.05 -19.12
N VAL A 349 1.19 -14.75 -19.03
CA VAL A 349 2.55 -14.25 -18.80
C VAL A 349 3.04 -14.81 -17.46
N ALA A 350 4.26 -15.37 -17.48
CA ALA A 350 4.88 -15.92 -16.29
C ALA A 350 5.11 -14.80 -15.26
N HIS A 351 4.62 -15.01 -14.04
CA HIS A 351 4.80 -14.05 -12.96
C HIS A 351 6.26 -14.08 -12.46
N PRO A 352 6.89 -12.93 -12.18
CA PRO A 352 8.23 -12.87 -11.62
C PRO A 352 8.32 -13.64 -10.30
N SER A 353 9.46 -14.26 -10.04
CA SER A 353 9.70 -14.84 -8.71
C SER A 353 9.74 -13.75 -7.64
N ILE A 354 9.69 -14.14 -6.37
CA ILE A 354 9.92 -13.24 -5.23
C ILE A 354 11.08 -13.80 -4.42
N ALA A 355 12.07 -12.97 -4.13
CA ALA A 355 13.22 -13.31 -3.33
C ALA A 355 13.50 -12.27 -2.25
N LEU A 356 14.21 -12.69 -1.20
CA LEU A 356 14.70 -11.87 -0.12
C LEU A 356 16.23 -11.88 -0.13
N LEU A 357 16.84 -10.72 -0.30
CA LEU A 357 18.26 -10.50 -0.07
C LEU A 357 18.47 -10.24 1.43
N ARG A 358 19.09 -11.21 2.10
CA ARG A 358 19.43 -11.18 3.52
C ARG A 358 20.58 -10.22 3.80
N SER A 359 20.69 -9.75 5.03
CA SER A 359 21.79 -8.86 5.48
C SER A 359 23.19 -9.48 5.36
N ASP A 360 23.29 -10.81 5.32
CA ASP A 360 24.56 -11.53 5.11
C ASP A 360 24.93 -11.67 3.61
N GLY A 361 24.10 -11.14 2.71
CA GLY A 361 24.26 -11.20 1.26
C GLY A 361 23.70 -12.47 0.61
N SER A 362 23.13 -13.41 1.37
CA SER A 362 22.45 -14.57 0.81
C SER A 362 21.10 -14.19 0.20
N VAL A 363 20.70 -14.91 -0.85
CA VAL A 363 19.41 -14.71 -1.52
C VAL A 363 18.53 -15.91 -1.23
N GLU A 364 17.40 -15.66 -0.60
CA GLU A 364 16.37 -16.66 -0.31
C GLU A 364 15.21 -16.51 -1.29
N LEU A 365 14.94 -17.58 -2.06
CA LEU A 365 13.76 -17.62 -2.92
C LEU A 365 12.51 -17.81 -2.06
N LEU A 366 11.67 -16.78 -2.01
CA LEU A 366 10.42 -16.81 -1.25
C LEU A 366 9.31 -17.48 -2.06
N ARG A 367 9.20 -17.18 -3.37
CA ARG A 367 8.14 -17.74 -4.21
C ARG A 367 8.62 -17.87 -5.66
N GLU A 368 8.39 -19.03 -6.23
CA GLU A 368 8.41 -19.28 -7.67
C GLU A 368 6.98 -19.56 -8.12
N TYR A 369 6.59 -19.02 -9.28
CA TYR A 369 5.29 -19.23 -9.87
C TYR A 369 5.40 -20.16 -11.08
N THR A 370 4.40 -21.00 -11.24
CA THR A 370 4.38 -22.09 -12.22
C THR A 370 3.12 -22.04 -13.07
N TYR A 371 3.06 -22.90 -14.09
CA TYR A 371 1.83 -23.10 -14.87
C TYR A 371 0.61 -23.46 -14.00
N GLN A 372 0.82 -24.20 -12.90
CA GLN A 372 -0.29 -24.60 -12.03
C GLN A 372 -0.94 -23.38 -11.37
N ASP A 373 -0.15 -22.38 -10.97
CA ASP A 373 -0.66 -21.13 -10.40
C ASP A 373 -1.51 -20.33 -11.38
N TYR A 374 -1.18 -20.38 -12.69
CA TYR A 374 -2.02 -19.81 -13.73
C TYR A 374 -3.31 -20.60 -13.90
N LYS A 375 -3.21 -21.94 -13.92
CA LYS A 375 -4.34 -22.83 -14.14
C LYS A 375 -5.38 -22.77 -13.03
N ASP A 376 -4.96 -22.79 -11.76
CA ASP A 376 -5.82 -22.78 -10.56
C ASP A 376 -6.61 -21.48 -10.38
N ARG A 377 -6.35 -20.46 -11.21
CA ARG A 377 -7.12 -19.21 -11.25
C ARG A 377 -8.27 -19.24 -12.26
N MET A 378 -8.31 -20.25 -13.13
CA MET A 378 -9.17 -20.29 -14.32
C MET A 378 -10.31 -21.32 -14.21
N ASP A 379 -10.37 -22.10 -13.13
CA ASP A 379 -11.29 -23.22 -12.95
C ASP A 379 -12.42 -22.98 -11.92
#